data_AF-A0A0G9HLW7-F1
#
_entry.id   AF-A0A0G9HLW7-F1
#
_cell.length_a   1.000
_cell.length_b   1.000
_cell.length_c   1.000
_cell.angle_alpha   90.00
_cell.angle_beta   90.00
_cell.angle_gamma   90.00
#
_symmetry.space_group_name_H-M   'P 1'
#
loop_
_entity.id
_entity.type
_entity.pdbx_description
1 polymer ?
#
loop_
_entity_poly.entity_id
_entity_poly.type
_entity_poly.pdbx_seq_one_letter_code
_entity_poly.pdbx_strand_id
1 'polypeptide(L)'
;MNDSVLSKSFLDAQRERLLTLRKQLIASADAAGNDEGLLQQTAGGEPQDSGDDAERFAQQDRDESLLSHNEGRLTIVDRALEKLDEGSYGISDGNGEAISKARLEAIPETIYTIEEMEARERAERSAR
;
A
#
# COMPACT_ATOMS: atom_id res chain seq x y z
N MET A 1 -27.46 -19.87 1.32
CA MET A 1 -26.35 -20.19 0.40
C MET A 1 -26.01 -18.88 -0.26
N ASN A 2 -25.06 -18.11 0.29
CA ASN A 2 -24.75 -16.79 -0.21
C ASN A 2 -23.94 -16.94 -1.49
N ASP A 3 -24.62 -16.74 -2.62
CA ASP A 3 -24.02 -16.62 -3.94
C ASP A 3 -22.81 -15.69 -3.89
N SER A 4 -21.63 -16.22 -4.21
CA SER A 4 -20.45 -15.41 -4.50
C SER A 4 -20.82 -14.42 -5.60
N VAL A 5 -21.15 -13.19 -5.22
CA VAL A 5 -21.51 -12.06 -6.12
C VAL A 5 -20.36 -11.75 -7.09
N LEU A 6 -19.15 -12.23 -6.78
CA LEU A 6 -17.96 -12.10 -7.59
C LEU A 6 -17.79 -13.32 -8.48
N SER A 7 -17.78 -13.11 -9.80
CA SER A 7 -17.54 -14.20 -10.76
C SER A 7 -16.11 -14.72 -10.64
N LYS A 8 -15.91 -16.01 -10.89
CA LYS A 8 -14.57 -16.63 -10.87
C LYS A 8 -13.58 -15.93 -11.80
N SER A 9 -14.04 -15.46 -12.96
CA SER A 9 -13.26 -14.64 -13.90
C SER A 9 -12.84 -13.29 -13.34
N PHE A 10 -13.69 -12.68 -12.51
CA PHE A 10 -13.37 -11.43 -11.84
C PHE A 10 -12.28 -11.66 -10.78
N LEU A 11 -12.42 -12.70 -9.96
CA LEU A 11 -11.42 -13.05 -8.95
C LEU A 11 -10.04 -13.30 -9.57
N ASP A 12 -9.98 -14.00 -10.70
CA ASP A 12 -8.73 -14.28 -11.42
C ASP A 12 -8.07 -12.99 -11.96
N ALA A 13 -8.85 -12.12 -12.59
CA ALA A 13 -8.37 -10.82 -13.05
C ALA A 13 -7.87 -9.93 -11.90
N GLN A 14 -8.54 -9.97 -10.75
CA GLN A 14 -8.15 -9.23 -9.55
C GLN A 14 -6.86 -9.80 -8.95
N ARG A 15 -6.69 -11.12 -8.96
CA ARG A 15 -5.46 -11.79 -8.52
C ARG A 15 -4.26 -11.35 -9.35
N GLU A 16 -4.37 -11.33 -10.68
CA GLU A 16 -3.29 -10.86 -11.56
C GLU A 16 -2.94 -9.38 -11.30
N ARG A 17 -3.95 -8.53 -11.09
CA ARG A 17 -3.75 -7.12 -10.73
C ARG A 17 -3.02 -6.97 -9.41
N LEU A 18 -3.44 -7.71 -8.37
CA LEU A 18 -2.79 -7.70 -7.05
C LEU A 18 -1.34 -8.18 -7.12
N LEU A 19 -1.06 -9.25 -7.86
CA LEU A 19 0.31 -9.75 -8.05
C LEU A 19 1.20 -8.74 -8.77
N THR A 20 0.64 -8.01 -9.74
CA THR A 20 1.35 -6.94 -10.44
C THR A 20 1.63 -5.77 -9.51
N LEU A 21 0.63 -5.35 -8.73
CA LEU A 21 0.77 -4.26 -7.77
C LEU A 21 1.80 -4.61 -6.68
N ARG A 22 1.77 -5.85 -6.16
CA ARG A 22 2.76 -6.37 -5.22
C ARG A 22 4.18 -6.24 -5.75
N LYS A 23 4.42 -6.67 -6.99
CA LYS A 23 5.74 -6.54 -7.64
C LYS A 23 6.16 -5.09 -7.81
N GLN A 24 5.23 -4.19 -8.15
CA GLN A 24 5.51 -2.77 -8.30
C GLN A 24 5.88 -2.14 -6.95
N LEU A 25 5.16 -2.46 -5.87
CA LEU A 25 5.46 -1.96 -4.53
C LEU A 25 6.86 -2.42 -4.06
N ILE A 26 7.18 -3.70 -4.24
CA ILE A 26 8.50 -4.25 -3.91
C ILE A 26 9.59 -3.55 -4.74
N ALA A 27 9.41 -3.45 -6.06
CA ALA A 27 10.38 -2.78 -6.92
C ALA A 27 10.57 -1.30 -6.56
N SER A 28 9.50 -0.60 -6.14
CA SER A 28 9.60 0.78 -5.69
C SER A 28 10.33 0.92 -4.35
N ALA A 29 10.15 -0.03 -3.43
CA ALA A 29 10.87 -0.06 -2.16
C ALA A 29 12.37 -0.34 -2.36
N ASP A 30 12.70 -1.29 -3.24
CA ASP A 30 14.09 -1.57 -3.64
C ASP A 30 14.75 -0.35 -4.30
N ALA A 31 14.04 0.34 -5.19
CA ALA A 31 14.55 1.53 -5.85
C ALA A 31 14.83 2.67 -4.84
N ALA A 32 13.88 2.95 -3.95
CA ALA A 32 14.03 3.98 -2.91
C ALA A 32 15.25 3.70 -2.00
N GLY A 33 15.42 2.45 -1.56
CA GLY A 33 16.59 2.07 -0.74
C GLY A 33 17.92 2.18 -1.49
N ASN A 34 17.92 1.97 -2.81
CA ASN A 34 19.12 2.03 -3.64
C ASN A 34 19.53 3.48 -3.97
N ASP A 35 18.56 4.38 -4.18
CA ASP A 35 18.80 5.83 -4.32
C ASP A 35 19.39 6.42 -3.02
N GLU A 36 18.86 6.05 -1.85
CA GLU A 36 19.43 6.48 -0.57
C GLU A 36 20.86 5.96 -0.35
N GLY A 37 21.12 4.70 -0.69
CA GLY A 37 22.47 4.13 -0.64
C GLY A 37 23.48 4.87 -1.54
N LEU A 38 23.04 5.33 -2.73
CA LEU A 38 23.88 6.09 -3.66
C LEU A 38 24.14 7.53 -3.14
N LEU A 39 23.14 8.18 -2.55
CA LEU A 39 23.27 9.50 -1.94
C LEU A 39 24.22 9.49 -0.72
N GLN A 40 24.22 8.41 0.06
CA GLN A 40 25.17 8.23 1.16
C GLN A 40 26.60 8.00 0.67
N GLN A 41 26.78 7.25 -0.43
CA GLN A 41 28.11 6.97 -0.99
C GLN A 41 28.76 8.20 -1.65
N THR A 42 27.96 9.07 -2.27
CA THR A 42 28.46 10.32 -2.88
C THR A 42 28.82 11.39 -1.84
N ALA A 43 28.26 11.32 -0.63
CA ALA A 43 28.48 12.28 0.45
C ALA A 43 29.78 12.06 1.24
N GLY A 44 30.47 10.94 1.07
CA GLY A 44 31.67 10.60 1.84
C GLY A 44 32.96 11.37 1.47
N GLY A 45 32.88 12.42 0.64
CA GLY A 45 34.06 13.01 -0.02
C GLY A 45 34.23 14.53 0.02
N GLU A 46 33.24 15.34 0.42
CA GLU A 46 33.35 16.81 0.36
C GLU A 46 33.01 17.52 1.69
N PRO A 47 33.63 18.68 2.01
CA PRO A 47 33.42 19.37 3.28
C PRO A 47 31.99 19.93 3.38
N GLN A 48 31.22 19.47 4.37
CA GLN A 48 29.80 19.78 4.57
C GLN A 48 29.56 21.24 5.02
N ASP A 49 28.66 21.94 4.34
CA ASP A 49 28.06 23.22 4.78
C ASP A 49 26.71 22.93 5.47
N SER A 50 26.40 23.62 6.57
CA SER A 50 25.25 23.33 7.45
C SER A 50 23.86 23.48 6.79
N GLY A 51 23.80 24.06 5.59
CA GLY A 51 22.58 24.16 4.78
C GLY A 51 22.20 22.85 4.07
N ASP A 52 23.18 22.00 3.76
CA ASP A 52 22.98 20.71 3.07
C ASP A 52 22.38 19.64 4.00
N ASP A 53 22.72 19.68 5.29
CA ASP A 53 22.19 18.73 6.27
C ASP A 53 20.66 18.83 6.43
N ALA A 54 20.09 20.03 6.41
CA ALA A 54 18.63 20.22 6.53
C ALA A 54 17.87 19.66 5.32
N GLU A 55 18.39 19.85 4.10
CA GLU A 55 17.81 19.29 2.86
C GLU A 55 17.90 17.76 2.87
N ARG A 56 19.02 17.19 3.34
CA ARG A 56 19.22 15.75 3.49
C ARG A 56 18.26 15.14 4.49
N PHE A 57 18.16 15.67 5.70
CA PHE A 57 17.19 15.17 6.70
C PHE A 57 15.76 15.22 6.17
N ALA A 58 15.39 16.29 5.44
CA ALA A 58 14.07 16.40 4.84
C ALA A 58 13.86 15.40 3.68
N GLN A 59 14.90 15.03 2.93
CA GLN A 59 14.83 13.95 1.93
C GLN A 59 14.63 12.59 2.60
N GLN A 60 15.46 12.26 3.60
CA GLN A 60 15.37 10.99 4.32
C GLN A 60 14.01 10.79 5.00
N ASP A 61 13.46 11.82 5.66
CA ASP A 61 12.14 11.75 6.31
C ASP A 61 11.00 11.49 5.30
N ARG A 62 11.12 12.05 4.08
CA ARG A 62 10.17 11.79 2.99
C ARG A 62 10.32 10.37 2.45
N ASP A 63 11.54 9.91 2.25
CA ASP A 63 11.81 8.56 1.75
C ASP A 63 11.36 7.49 2.75
N GLU A 64 11.59 7.71 4.05
CA GLU A 64 11.09 6.83 5.12
C GLU A 64 9.55 6.80 5.16
N SER A 65 8.91 7.96 5.04
CA SER A 65 7.44 8.04 4.97
C SER A 65 6.87 7.28 3.76
N LEU A 66 7.53 7.38 2.60
CA LEU A 66 7.15 6.65 1.40
C LEU A 66 7.37 5.14 1.55
N LEU A 67 8.49 4.72 2.15
CA LEU A 67 8.78 3.32 2.40
C LEU A 67 7.74 2.71 3.34
N SER A 68 7.50 3.34 4.49
CA SER A 68 6.49 2.91 5.46
C SER A 68 5.09 2.82 4.84
N HIS A 69 4.71 3.78 4.00
CA HIS A 69 3.46 3.74 3.26
C HIS A 69 3.39 2.56 2.27
N ASN A 70 4.47 2.31 1.52
CA ASN A 70 4.55 1.20 0.58
C ASN A 70 4.52 -0.16 1.28
N GLU A 71 5.20 -0.32 2.42
CA GLU A 71 5.16 -1.53 3.25
C GLU A 71 3.75 -1.80 3.80
N GLY A 72 3.04 -0.76 4.26
CA GLY A 72 1.65 -0.86 4.67
C GLY A 72 0.73 -1.32 3.53
N ARG A 73 0.90 -0.72 2.34
CA ARG A 73 0.16 -1.15 1.14
C ARG A 73 0.49 -2.57 0.72
N LEU A 74 1.75 -2.99 0.82
CA LEU A 74 2.18 -4.35 0.49
C LEU A 74 1.50 -5.37 1.40
N THR A 75 1.42 -5.09 2.69
CA THR A 75 0.73 -5.93 3.67
C THR A 75 -0.75 -6.08 3.32
N ILE A 76 -1.41 -5.00 2.92
CA ILE A 76 -2.82 -5.01 2.48
C ILE A 76 -3.00 -5.85 1.21
N VAL A 77 -2.10 -5.72 0.23
CA VAL A 77 -2.12 -6.53 -1.01
C VAL A 77 -1.95 -8.01 -0.71
N ASP A 78 -1.00 -8.37 0.16
CA ASP A 78 -0.77 -9.76 0.56
C ASP A 78 -2.00 -10.33 1.29
N ARG A 79 -2.64 -9.55 2.17
CA ARG A 79 -3.90 -9.93 2.81
C ARG A 79 -5.04 -10.12 1.80
N ALA A 80 -5.13 -9.27 0.79
CA ALA A 80 -6.14 -9.41 -0.27
C ALA A 80 -5.93 -10.67 -1.12
N LEU A 81 -4.67 -11.03 -1.40
CA LEU A 81 -4.32 -12.28 -2.08
C LEU A 81 -4.65 -13.51 -1.22
N GLU A 82 -4.36 -13.48 0.07
CA GLU A 82 -4.73 -14.55 1.01
C GLU A 82 -6.25 -14.77 1.02
N LYS A 83 -7.04 -13.70 1.08
CA LYS A 83 -8.51 -13.78 0.99
C LYS A 83 -9.01 -14.36 -0.33
N LEU A 84 -8.30 -14.14 -1.44
CA LEU A 84 -8.62 -14.77 -2.73
C LEU A 84 -8.40 -16.29 -2.67
N ASP A 85 -7.31 -16.74 -2.05
CA ASP A 85 -7.01 -18.16 -1.86
C ASP A 85 -7.98 -18.83 -0.86
N GLU A 86 -8.39 -18.13 0.19
CA GLU A 86 -9.42 -18.60 1.14
C GLU A 86 -10.85 -18.59 0.57
N GLY A 87 -11.09 -17.82 -0.49
CA GLY A 87 -12.42 -17.58 -1.05
C GLY A 87 -13.26 -16.58 -0.23
N SER A 88 -12.64 -15.82 0.67
CA SER A 88 -13.24 -14.75 1.50
C SER A 88 -13.05 -13.35 0.87
N TYR A 89 -12.52 -13.27 -0.35
CA TYR A 89 -12.30 -12.01 -1.06
C TYR A 89 -13.60 -11.22 -1.28
N GLY A 90 -13.53 -9.91 -1.05
CA GLY A 90 -14.69 -9.03 -1.06
C GLY A 90 -15.46 -9.02 0.26
N ILE A 91 -14.92 -9.57 1.35
CA ILE A 91 -15.43 -9.41 2.71
C ILE A 91 -14.46 -8.55 3.51
N SER A 92 -14.96 -7.57 4.24
CA SER A 92 -14.13 -6.70 5.09
C SER A 92 -13.57 -7.45 6.29
N ASP A 93 -12.32 -7.13 6.65
CA ASP A 93 -11.64 -7.68 7.83
C ASP A 93 -12.12 -7.07 9.15
N GLY A 94 -12.68 -5.85 9.13
CA GLY A 94 -13.08 -5.15 10.35
C GLY A 94 -14.49 -5.49 10.81
N ASN A 95 -15.48 -5.34 9.93
CA ASN A 95 -16.90 -5.57 10.23
C ASN A 95 -17.44 -6.89 9.65
N GLY A 96 -16.69 -7.59 8.79
CA GLY A 96 -17.16 -8.80 8.11
C GLY A 96 -18.21 -8.55 7.02
N GLU A 97 -18.40 -7.30 6.60
CA GLU A 97 -19.41 -6.94 5.60
C GLU A 97 -18.89 -7.09 4.16
N ALA A 98 -19.81 -7.25 3.21
CA ALA A 98 -19.46 -7.38 1.80
C ALA A 98 -18.97 -6.05 1.21
N ILE A 99 -17.77 -6.05 0.65
CA ILE A 99 -17.17 -4.93 -0.07
C ILE A 99 -17.82 -4.82 -1.45
N SER A 100 -18.27 -3.62 -1.81
CA SER A 100 -18.90 -3.38 -3.10
C SER A 100 -17.97 -3.68 -4.26
N LYS A 101 -18.46 -4.38 -5.28
CA LYS A 101 -17.68 -4.73 -6.48
C LYS A 101 -17.04 -3.51 -7.16
N ALA A 102 -17.76 -2.39 -7.26
CA ALA A 102 -17.22 -1.15 -7.83
C ALA A 102 -15.96 -0.65 -7.10
N ARG A 103 -15.86 -0.90 -5.79
CA ARG A 103 -14.67 -0.57 -5.00
C ARG A 103 -13.51 -1.51 -5.31
N LEU A 104 -13.77 -2.82 -5.37
CA LEU A 104 -12.78 -3.81 -5.78
C LEU A 104 -12.28 -3.53 -7.22
N GLU A 105 -13.16 -3.06 -8.11
CA GLU A 105 -12.80 -2.66 -9.47
C GLU A 105 -11.86 -1.45 -9.52
N ALA A 106 -12.04 -0.49 -8.61
CA ALA A 106 -11.19 0.71 -8.52
C ALA A 106 -9.90 0.47 -7.73
N ILE A 107 -9.99 -0.26 -6.61
CA ILE A 107 -8.89 -0.53 -5.66
C ILE A 107 -8.94 -2.02 -5.30
N PRO A 108 -8.24 -2.89 -6.05
CA PRO A 108 -8.31 -4.33 -5.87
C PRO A 108 -7.76 -4.80 -4.51
N GLU A 109 -6.84 -4.04 -3.91
CA GLU A 109 -6.19 -4.36 -2.63
C GLU A 109 -7.06 -4.05 -1.41
N THR A 110 -8.21 -3.40 -1.58
CA THR A 110 -9.01 -2.95 -0.45
C THR A 110 -9.59 -4.11 0.38
N ILE A 111 -9.32 -4.10 1.68
CA ILE A 111 -9.78 -5.11 2.66
C ILE A 111 -10.82 -4.57 3.65
N TYR A 112 -11.25 -3.32 3.48
CA TYR A 112 -12.20 -2.61 4.35
C TYR A 112 -13.36 -2.07 3.51
N THR A 113 -14.50 -1.79 4.15
CA THR A 113 -15.64 -1.16 3.48
C THR A 113 -15.43 0.34 3.27
N ILE A 114 -16.25 0.95 2.40
CA ILE A 114 -16.29 2.40 2.22
C ILE A 114 -16.55 3.10 3.56
N GLU A 115 -17.52 2.59 4.34
CA GLU A 115 -17.89 3.16 5.62
C GLU A 115 -16.73 3.16 6.63
N GLU A 116 -15.94 2.08 6.68
CA GLU A 116 -14.75 2.01 7.53
C GLU A 116 -13.66 2.98 7.08
N MET A 117 -13.43 3.10 5.78
CA MET A 117 -12.46 4.05 5.25
C MET A 117 -12.91 5.50 5.48
N GLU A 118 -14.19 5.82 5.27
CA GLU A 118 -14.75 7.13 5.60
C GLU A 118 -14.71 7.41 7.10
N ALA A 119 -14.84 6.39 7.96
CA ALA A 119 -14.69 6.54 9.39
C ALA A 119 -13.23 6.82 9.79
N ARG A 120 -12.27 6.11 9.20
CA ARG A 120 -10.83 6.34 9.41
C ARG A 120 -10.39 7.70 8.89
N GLU A 121 -10.77 8.08 7.67
CA GLU A 121 -10.45 9.39 7.10
C GLU A 121 -11.04 10.52 7.95
N ARG A 122 -12.27 10.35 8.47
CA ARG A 122 -12.85 11.32 9.41
C ARG A 122 -12.08 11.39 10.72
N ALA A 123 -11.66 10.25 11.27
CA ALA A 123 -10.87 10.19 12.50
C ALA A 123 -9.52 10.88 12.31
N GLU A 124 -8.81 10.57 11.23
CA GLU A 124 -7.53 11.20 10.86
C GLU A 124 -7.67 12.71 10.64
N ARG A 125 -8.74 13.15 9.96
CA ARG A 125 -9.02 14.58 9.75
C ARG A 125 -9.37 15.30 11.06
N SER A 126 -9.98 14.61 12.02
CA SER A 126 -10.32 15.18 13.33
C SER A 126 -9.15 15.18 14.33
N ALA A 127 -8.13 14.37 14.08
CA ALA A 127 -6.91 14.27 14.89
C ALA A 127 -5.81 15.25 14.45
N ARG A 128 -6.03 16.00 13.37
CA ARG A 128 -5.14 17.02 12.82
C ARG A 128 -5.57 18.43 13.23
#